data_AF-A0A1V5S3R6-F1
#
_entry.id   AF-A0A1V5S3R6-F1
#
_cell.length_a   1.000
_cell.length_b   1.000
_cell.length_c   1.000
_cell.angle_alpha   90.00
_cell.angle_beta   90.00
_cell.angle_gamma   90.00
#
_symmetry.space_group_name_H-M   'P 1'
#
loop_
_entity.id
_entity.type
_entity.pdbx_description
1 polymer ?
#
loop_
_entity_poly.entity_id
_entity_poly.type
_entity_poly.pdbx_seq_one_letter_code
_entity_poly.pdbx_strand_id
1 'polypeptide(L)'
;MTDNSKKIISKILNKDEVKDLKETSIKDVISGNIFTKSYFLKQTKLILLIIALVFIYMNNRMVCEKQLALIDKLNKELECEKYISMVTETELLSISRPEEIKKLVDKHGLQLEQPTMPPYKVIIKE
;
A
#
# COMPACT_ATOMS: atom_id res chain seq x y z
N MET A 1 -47.22 -29.63 29.75
CA MET A 1 -47.71 -29.90 28.37
C MET A 1 -46.81 -29.35 27.25
N THR A 2 -45.73 -28.61 27.53
CA THR A 2 -44.95 -27.88 26.51
C THR A 2 -43.67 -28.58 26.04
N ASP A 3 -43.22 -29.64 26.72
CA ASP A 3 -41.88 -30.19 26.51
C ASP A 3 -41.82 -31.23 25.36
N ASN A 4 -42.89 -31.98 25.16
CA ASN A 4 -42.97 -32.98 24.10
C ASN A 4 -43.13 -32.35 22.70
N SER A 5 -43.81 -31.20 22.63
CA SER A 5 -44.04 -30.49 21.36
C SER A 5 -42.74 -29.87 20.82
N LYS A 6 -41.90 -29.28 21.69
CA LYS A 6 -40.57 -28.75 21.30
C LYS A 6 -39.59 -29.85 20.87
N LYS A 7 -39.69 -31.04 21.47
CA LYS A 7 -38.84 -32.21 21.17
C LYS A 7 -39.15 -32.87 19.83
N ILE A 8 -40.40 -32.73 19.35
CA ILE A 8 -40.84 -33.20 18.03
C ILE A 8 -40.41 -32.21 16.95
N ILE A 9 -40.59 -30.91 17.20
CA ILE A 9 -40.20 -29.82 16.27
C ILE A 9 -38.68 -29.81 16.04
N SER A 10 -37.87 -30.03 17.08
CA SER A 10 -36.40 -30.08 16.96
C SER A 10 -35.87 -31.34 16.27
N LYS A 11 -36.62 -32.45 16.28
CA LYS A 11 -36.28 -33.69 15.58
C LYS A 11 -36.61 -33.63 14.08
N ILE A 12 -37.67 -32.92 13.71
CA ILE A 12 -38.10 -32.74 12.31
C ILE A 12 -37.21 -31.71 11.60
N LEU A 13 -36.76 -30.66 12.29
CA LEU A 13 -35.92 -29.60 11.70
C LEU A 13 -34.44 -29.96 11.53
N ASN A 14 -33.89 -30.91 12.30
CA ASN A 14 -32.43 -31.04 12.43
C ASN A 14 -31.77 -32.28 11.80
N LYS A 15 -32.52 -33.24 11.24
CA LYS A 15 -31.88 -34.53 10.87
C LYS A 15 -31.47 -34.67 9.41
N ASP A 16 -32.26 -34.16 8.48
CA ASP A 16 -32.00 -34.38 7.05
C ASP A 16 -31.43 -33.12 6.39
N GLU A 17 -31.98 -31.93 6.65
CA GLU A 17 -31.43 -30.67 6.13
C GLU A 17 -30.05 -30.34 6.69
N VAL A 18 -29.81 -30.62 7.97
CA VAL A 18 -28.52 -30.34 8.63
C VAL A 18 -27.47 -31.39 8.25
N LYS A 19 -27.88 -32.63 7.99
CA LYS A 19 -26.99 -33.65 7.43
C LYS A 19 -26.59 -33.30 6.01
N ASP A 20 -27.54 -32.89 5.18
CA ASP A 20 -27.27 -32.46 3.82
C ASP A 20 -26.30 -31.27 3.83
N LEU A 21 -26.52 -30.26 4.67
CA LEU A 21 -25.62 -29.09 4.78
C LEU A 21 -24.21 -29.46 5.29
N LYS A 22 -24.10 -30.48 6.15
CA LYS A 22 -22.82 -30.95 6.70
C LYS A 22 -22.07 -31.90 5.77
N GLU A 23 -22.78 -32.63 4.90
CA GLU A 23 -22.21 -33.46 3.83
C GLU A 23 -21.81 -32.66 2.59
N THR A 24 -22.23 -31.40 2.43
CA THR A 24 -21.58 -30.46 1.52
C THR A 24 -20.19 -30.09 2.04
N SER A 25 -19.29 -31.06 1.94
CA SER A 25 -17.90 -30.92 2.28
C SER A 25 -17.27 -29.91 1.33
N ILE A 26 -16.31 -29.13 1.81
CA ILE A 26 -15.52 -28.19 1.00
C ILE A 26 -14.90 -28.90 -0.24
N LYS A 27 -14.72 -30.23 -0.15
CA LYS A 27 -14.34 -31.10 -1.28
C LYS A 27 -15.35 -31.13 -2.43
N ASP A 28 -16.65 -31.11 -2.15
CA ASP A 28 -17.71 -31.08 -3.16
C ASP A 28 -17.85 -29.70 -3.82
N VAL A 29 -17.51 -28.63 -3.09
CA VAL A 29 -17.41 -27.26 -3.61
C VAL A 29 -16.29 -27.17 -4.65
N ILE A 30 -15.13 -27.73 -4.32
CA ILE A 30 -13.96 -27.72 -5.20
C ILE A 30 -14.09 -28.74 -6.35
N SER A 31 -14.73 -29.90 -6.10
CA SER A 31 -14.98 -30.93 -7.12
C SER A 31 -16.14 -30.61 -8.07
N GLY A 32 -16.84 -29.48 -7.87
CA GLY A 32 -17.93 -29.02 -8.75
C GLY A 32 -19.30 -29.67 -8.53
N ASN A 33 -19.44 -30.53 -7.52
CA ASN A 33 -20.69 -31.23 -7.21
C ASN A 33 -21.74 -30.33 -6.52
N ILE A 34 -21.36 -29.10 -6.15
CA ILE A 34 -22.27 -28.10 -5.58
C ILE A 34 -23.41 -27.66 -6.52
N PHE A 35 -23.18 -27.67 -7.84
CA PHE A 35 -24.20 -27.27 -8.81
C PHE A 35 -25.26 -28.35 -9.04
N THR A 36 -24.92 -29.62 -8.81
CA THR A 36 -25.82 -30.77 -8.95
C THR A 36 -26.84 -30.85 -7.80
N LYS A 37 -26.56 -30.19 -6.69
CA LYS A 37 -27.40 -30.27 -5.49
C LYS A 37 -28.67 -29.43 -5.65
N SER A 38 -29.83 -30.07 -5.53
CA SER A 38 -31.15 -29.47 -5.76
C SER A 38 -31.46 -28.23 -4.90
N TYR A 39 -30.79 -28.08 -3.74
CA TYR A 39 -30.88 -26.89 -2.88
C TYR A 39 -30.28 -25.63 -3.53
N PHE A 40 -29.17 -25.74 -4.27
CA PHE A 40 -28.55 -24.58 -4.96
C PHE A 40 -29.39 -24.13 -6.15
N LEU A 41 -30.02 -25.07 -6.86
CA LEU A 41 -30.95 -24.79 -7.96
C LEU A 41 -32.24 -24.09 -7.48
N LYS A 42 -32.74 -24.44 -6.29
CA LYS A 42 -33.89 -23.75 -5.68
C LYS A 42 -33.58 -22.31 -5.24
N GLN A 43 -32.30 -22.01 -4.99
CA GLN A 43 -31.85 -20.72 -4.44
C GLN A 43 -30.88 -19.97 -5.36
N THR A 44 -31.06 -20.11 -6.68
CA THR A 44 -30.27 -19.44 -7.73
C THR A 44 -30.22 -17.91 -7.57
N LYS A 45 -31.30 -17.29 -7.11
CA LYS A 45 -31.36 -15.84 -6.84
C LYS A 45 -30.33 -15.38 -5.80
N LEU A 46 -30.04 -16.21 -4.79
CA LEU A 46 -29.07 -15.89 -3.74
C LEU A 46 -27.64 -16.01 -4.27
N ILE A 47 -27.36 -17.04 -5.06
CA ILE A 47 -26.05 -17.24 -5.71
C ILE A 47 -25.74 -16.09 -6.65
N LEU A 48 -26.72 -15.68 -7.48
CA LEU A 48 -26.60 -14.54 -8.37
C LEU A 48 -26.29 -13.25 -7.59
N LEU A 49 -26.95 -13.03 -6.45
CA LEU A 49 -26.71 -11.88 -5.58
C LEU A 49 -25.28 -11.88 -5.02
N ILE A 50 -24.78 -13.03 -4.55
CA ILE A 50 -23.40 -13.16 -4.06
C ILE A 50 -22.40 -12.84 -5.17
N ILE A 51 -22.60 -13.39 -6.37
CA ILE A 51 -21.73 -13.16 -7.52
C ILE A 51 -21.69 -11.67 -7.87
N ALA A 52 -22.86 -11.01 -7.94
CA ALA A 52 -22.95 -9.57 -8.19
C ALA A 52 -22.22 -8.75 -7.11
N LEU A 53 -22.36 -9.12 -5.83
CA LEU A 53 -21.66 -8.49 -4.72
C LEU A 53 -20.14 -8.62 -4.84
N VAL A 54 -19.65 -9.81 -5.21
CA VAL A 54 -18.21 -10.07 -5.44
C VAL A 54 -17.69 -9.21 -6.59
N PHE A 55 -18.44 -9.08 -7.69
CA PHE A 55 -18.07 -8.19 -8.78
C PHE A 55 -17.99 -6.73 -8.33
N ILE A 56 -18.98 -6.24 -7.59
CA ILE A 56 -18.98 -4.85 -7.07
C ILE A 56 -17.77 -4.63 -6.15
N TYR A 57 -17.49 -5.58 -5.25
CA TYR A 57 -16.33 -5.53 -4.36
C TYR A 57 -15.01 -5.50 -5.12
N MET A 58 -14.87 -6.36 -6.13
CA MET A 58 -13.66 -6.43 -6.96
C MET A 58 -13.44 -5.12 -7.71
N ASN A 59 -14.51 -4.57 -8.31
CA ASN A 59 -14.45 -3.28 -8.98
C ASN A 59 -14.06 -2.13 -8.03
N ASN A 60 -14.63 -2.09 -6.82
CA ASN A 60 -14.29 -1.10 -5.81
C ASN A 60 -12.81 -1.20 -5.39
N ARG A 61 -12.31 -2.43 -5.17
CA ARG A 61 -10.91 -2.65 -4.83
C ARG A 61 -9.95 -2.23 -5.94
N MET A 62 -10.28 -2.51 -7.20
CA MET A 62 -9.43 -2.16 -8.34
C MET A 62 -9.25 -0.65 -8.51
N VAL A 63 -10.22 0.16 -8.08
CA VAL A 63 -10.11 1.63 -8.08
C VAL A 63 -9.09 2.11 -7.04
N CYS A 64 -9.07 1.51 -5.85
CA CYS A 64 -8.07 1.80 -4.82
C CYS A 64 -6.65 1.39 -5.25
N GLU A 65 -6.47 0.19 -5.81
CA GLU A 65 -5.16 -0.31 -6.24
C GLU A 65 -4.52 0.59 -7.32
N LYS A 66 -5.34 1.11 -8.25
CA LYS A 66 -4.88 2.05 -9.29
C LYS A 66 -4.47 3.42 -8.71
N GLN A 67 -5.22 3.92 -7.73
CA GLN A 67 -4.91 5.21 -7.09
C GLN A 67 -3.64 5.11 -6.25
N LEU A 68 -3.42 3.99 -5.57
CA LEU A 68 -2.19 3.76 -4.81
C LEU A 68 -0.96 3.81 -5.71
N ALA A 69 -1.02 3.14 -6.87
CA ALA A 69 0.07 3.13 -7.85
C ALA A 69 0.34 4.52 -8.46
N LEU A 70 -0.70 5.35 -8.62
CA LEU A 70 -0.55 6.73 -9.07
C LEU A 70 0.11 7.61 -8.01
N ILE A 71 -0.33 7.49 -6.75
CA ILE A 71 0.26 8.23 -5.63
C ILE A 71 1.73 7.86 -5.43
N ASP A 72 2.07 6.57 -5.52
CA ASP A 72 3.46 6.12 -5.45
C ASP A 72 4.34 6.70 -6.56
N LYS A 73 3.81 6.79 -7.78
CA LYS A 73 4.52 7.42 -8.90
C LYS A 73 4.76 8.90 -8.65
N LEU A 74 3.72 9.63 -8.20
CA LEU A 74 3.83 11.06 -7.91
C LEU A 74 4.83 11.36 -6.78
N ASN A 75 4.82 10.55 -5.71
CA ASN A 75 5.78 10.69 -4.61
C ASN A 75 7.22 10.41 -5.07
N LYS A 76 7.42 9.42 -5.95
CA LYS A 76 8.75 9.08 -6.47
C LYS A 76 9.33 10.17 -7.37
N GLU A 77 8.50 10.85 -8.14
CA GLU A 77 8.92 12.01 -8.94
C GLU A 77 9.33 13.20 -8.05
N LEU A 78 8.56 13.49 -6.99
CA LEU A 78 8.88 14.52 -5.99
C LEU A 78 10.18 14.22 -5.22
N GLU A 79 10.38 12.97 -4.83
CA GLU A 79 11.59 12.55 -4.13
C GLU A 79 12.84 12.63 -5.03
N CYS A 80 12.68 12.38 -6.34
CA CYS A 80 13.75 12.51 -7.31
C CYS A 80 14.18 13.97 -7.53
N GLU A 81 13.23 14.91 -7.62
CA GLU A 81 13.54 16.35 -7.72
C GLU A 81 14.35 16.82 -6.51
N LYS A 82 13.91 16.44 -5.30
CA LYS A 82 14.60 16.76 -4.04
C LYS A 82 16.00 16.12 -3.97
N TYR A 83 16.15 14.91 -4.48
CA TYR A 83 17.44 14.23 -4.52
C TYR A 83 18.40 14.92 -5.49
N ILE A 84 17.94 15.35 -6.66
CA ILE A 84 18.74 16.10 -7.64
C ILE A 84 19.18 17.44 -7.05
N SER A 85 18.28 18.20 -6.42
CA SER A 85 18.65 19.50 -5.80
C SER A 85 19.69 19.32 -4.70
N MET A 86 19.53 18.29 -3.86
CA MET A 86 20.47 17.99 -2.78
C MET A 86 21.84 17.57 -3.31
N VAL A 87 21.88 16.70 -4.32
CA VAL A 87 23.14 16.24 -4.92
C VAL A 87 23.85 17.40 -5.61
N THR A 88 23.14 18.20 -6.41
CA THR A 88 23.70 19.37 -7.07
C THR A 88 24.21 20.40 -6.06
N GLU A 89 23.49 20.64 -4.97
CA GLU A 89 23.98 21.50 -3.88
C GLU A 89 25.24 20.93 -3.23
N THR A 90 25.31 19.62 -2.97
CA THR A 90 26.52 19.02 -2.39
C THR A 90 27.73 19.04 -3.33
N GLU A 91 27.51 18.95 -4.64
CA GLU A 91 28.56 19.07 -5.66
C GLU A 91 29.03 20.52 -5.79
N LEU A 92 28.12 21.50 -5.77
CA LEU A 92 28.49 22.91 -5.73
C LEU A 92 29.21 23.28 -4.43
N LEU A 93 28.78 22.71 -3.30
CA LEU A 93 29.41 22.90 -2.00
C LEU A 93 30.80 22.27 -1.94
N SER A 94 31.03 21.11 -2.55
CA SER A 94 32.35 20.47 -2.56
C SER A 94 33.36 21.32 -3.33
N ILE A 95 32.97 21.86 -4.48
CA ILE A 95 33.81 22.77 -5.29
C ILE A 95 34.03 24.11 -4.57
N SER A 96 33.01 24.60 -3.84
CA SER A 96 33.09 25.84 -3.08
C SER A 96 33.83 25.70 -1.75
N ARG A 97 34.26 24.51 -1.33
CA ARG A 97 35.00 24.35 -0.07
C ARG A 97 36.31 25.13 -0.15
N PRO A 98 36.64 25.96 0.87
CA PRO A 98 37.87 26.74 0.90
C PRO A 98 39.14 25.90 0.68
N GLU A 99 39.13 24.64 1.12
CA GLU A 99 40.21 23.67 0.91
C GLU A 99 40.34 23.21 -0.55
N GLU A 100 39.22 22.99 -1.24
CA GLU A 100 39.18 22.61 -2.66
C GLU A 100 39.64 23.78 -3.53
N ILE A 101 39.16 24.99 -3.22
CA ILE A 101 39.57 26.25 -3.86
C ILE A 101 41.07 26.46 -3.69
N LYS A 102 41.62 26.23 -2.49
CA LYS A 102 43.06 26.34 -2.24
C LYS A 102 43.86 25.36 -3.11
N LYS A 103 43.43 24.11 -3.21
CA LYS A 103 44.07 23.10 -4.10
C LYS A 103 44.01 23.50 -5.58
N LEU A 104 42.91 24.09 -6.05
CA LEU A 104 42.75 24.57 -7.43
C LEU A 104 43.64 25.78 -7.73
N VAL A 105 43.72 26.73 -6.79
CA VAL A 105 44.58 27.93 -6.86
C VAL A 105 46.06 27.53 -6.89
N ASP A 106 46.47 26.60 -6.02
CA ASP A 106 47.84 26.07 -5.98
C ASP A 106 48.19 25.31 -7.27
N LYS A 107 47.26 24.50 -7.80
CA LYS A 107 47.44 23.74 -9.06
C LYS A 107 47.57 24.66 -10.28
N HIS A 108 47.00 25.86 -10.26
CA HIS A 108 47.08 26.84 -11.33
C HIS A 108 48.19 27.89 -11.13
N GLY A 109 49.01 27.75 -10.08
CA GLY A 109 50.16 28.62 -9.82
C GLY A 109 49.78 30.07 -9.46
N LEU A 110 48.53 30.29 -9.06
CA LEU A 110 48.05 31.60 -8.60
C LEU A 110 48.53 31.79 -7.15
N GLN A 111 49.39 32.77 -6.91
CA GLN A 111 49.94 33.08 -5.58
C GLN A 111 48.90 33.80 -4.69
N LEU A 112 47.77 33.15 -4.41
CA LEU A 112 46.68 33.69 -3.61
C LEU A 112 46.60 32.96 -2.26
N GLU A 113 46.84 33.68 -1.16
CA GLU A 113 46.71 33.15 0.20
C GLU A 113 45.38 33.57 0.84
N GLN A 114 44.80 32.70 1.67
CA GLN A 114 43.59 33.04 2.40
C GLN A 114 43.90 34.09 3.48
N PRO A 115 43.13 35.20 3.55
CA PRO A 115 43.33 36.20 4.59
C PRO A 115 42.94 35.64 5.95
N THR A 116 43.92 35.49 6.86
CA THR A 116 43.75 34.96 8.22
C THR A 116 43.01 35.92 9.16
N MET A 117 42.79 37.17 8.76
CA MET A 117 42.15 38.20 9.58
C MET A 117 41.03 38.89 8.81
N PRO A 118 39.86 39.15 9.45
CA PRO A 118 38.75 39.84 8.79
C PRO A 118 39.16 41.27 8.35
N PRO A 119 38.66 41.75 7.20
CA PRO A 119 39.08 43.02 6.60
C PRO A 119 38.74 44.25 7.43
N TYR A 120 37.75 44.18 8.33
CA TYR A 120 37.38 45.27 9.24
C TYR A 120 37.03 44.75 10.64
N LYS A 121 37.60 45.38 11.67
CA LYS A 121 37.16 45.25 13.06
C LYS A 121 36.30 46.46 13.41
N VAL A 122 35.01 46.25 13.69
CA VAL A 122 34.15 47.31 14.21
C VAL A 122 34.50 47.49 15.68
N ILE A 123 35.09 48.64 16.01
CA ILE A 123 35.40 49.01 17.39
C ILE A 123 34.23 49.86 17.89
N ILE A 124 33.45 49.32 18.83
CA ILE A 124 32.39 50.07 19.50
C ILE A 124 33.08 50.91 20.59
N LYS A 125 32.95 52.23 20.49
CA LYS A 125 33.45 53.16 21.51
C LYS A 125 32.34 53.33 22.55
N GLU A 126 32.60 52.88 23.78
CA GLU A 126 31.77 53.21 24.96
C GLU A 126 31.82 54.71 25.27
#